data_AF-A0A3D1SIY9-F1
#
_entry.id   AF-A0A3D1SIY9-F1
#
_cell.length_a   1.000
_cell.length_b   1.000
_cell.length_c   1.000
_cell.angle_alpha   90.00
_cell.angle_beta   90.00
_cell.angle_gamma   90.00
#
_symmetry.space_group_name_H-M   'P 1'
#
loop_
_entity.id
_entity.type
_entity.pdbx_description
1 polymer ?
#
loop_
_entity_poly.entity_id
_entity_poly.type
_entity_poly.pdbx_seq_one_letter_code
_entity_poly.pdbx_strand_id
1 'polypeptide(L)'
;MADIGLDFWLTQWNWEPSILIGTVLIVGLYLYAVGPLRKKHHPGERINSGQVFSFLLGMFIMFLALVSPLDELGDSYLFSAHMVQHLCLTIVGPPLLLIGTPGWLVDPLLRKPVIFSIARALTFPAVAFFLFNFDFWLWHAPSLYNATLENQNIHILEHVTFIVFGVLNWWPIFSPSALLPRLSIGGQVLYLFLSGMPTVALGAGLTFFPPLYAPYLA
;
A
#
# COMPACT_ATOMS: atom_id res chain seq x y z
N MET A 1 -28.80 4.50 -14.60
CA MET A 1 -27.58 4.00 -15.24
C MET A 1 -26.64 5.18 -15.35
N ALA A 2 -25.56 5.19 -14.57
CA ALA A 2 -24.56 6.26 -14.67
C ALA A 2 -24.02 6.30 -16.11
N ASP A 3 -23.90 7.50 -16.68
CA ASP A 3 -23.29 7.68 -17.99
C ASP A 3 -21.78 7.55 -17.83
N ILE A 4 -21.29 6.30 -17.81
CA ILE A 4 -19.88 5.92 -17.67
C ILE A 4 -19.08 6.19 -18.96
N GLY A 5 -19.49 7.20 -19.72
CA GLY A 5 -18.86 7.63 -20.97
C GLY A 5 -17.48 8.26 -20.74
N LEU A 6 -16.81 8.61 -21.84
CA LEU A 6 -15.50 9.29 -21.81
C LEU A 6 -15.48 10.54 -20.93
N ASP A 7 -16.60 11.26 -20.84
CA ASP A 7 -16.71 12.48 -20.04
C ASP A 7 -16.54 12.22 -18.53
N PHE A 8 -17.07 11.12 -18.01
CA PHE A 8 -16.89 10.72 -16.62
C PHE A 8 -15.41 10.47 -16.29
N TRP A 9 -14.72 9.70 -17.14
CA TRP A 9 -13.31 9.36 -16.98
C TRP A 9 -12.37 10.58 -17.10
N LEU A 10 -12.83 11.64 -17.77
CA LEU A 10 -12.06 12.86 -17.96
C LEU A 10 -12.33 13.92 -16.88
N THR A 11 -13.48 13.86 -16.18
CA THR A 11 -13.93 14.94 -15.30
C THR A 11 -13.92 14.59 -13.81
N GLN A 12 -14.14 13.33 -13.43
CA GLN A 12 -14.27 12.91 -12.02
C GLN A 12 -12.91 12.60 -11.39
N TRP A 13 -11.97 13.54 -11.47
CA TRP A 13 -10.67 13.42 -10.83
C TRP A 13 -10.73 14.04 -9.43
N ASN A 14 -10.42 13.23 -8.42
CA ASN A 14 -10.45 13.66 -7.02
C ASN A 14 -9.11 14.30 -6.65
N TRP A 15 -9.02 15.62 -6.80
CA TRP A 15 -7.81 16.40 -6.49
C TRP A 15 -7.69 16.72 -5.00
N GLU A 16 -7.79 15.69 -4.15
CA GLU A 16 -7.66 15.89 -2.72
C GLU A 16 -6.24 16.43 -2.41
N PRO A 17 -6.12 17.60 -1.74
CA PRO A 17 -4.82 18.20 -1.47
C PRO A 17 -3.90 17.29 -0.63
N SER A 18 -4.48 16.46 0.25
CA SER A 18 -3.72 15.56 1.12
C SER A 18 -2.94 14.52 0.31
N ILE A 19 -3.57 13.92 -0.71
CA ILE A 19 -2.98 12.92 -1.60
C ILE A 19 -1.88 13.54 -2.45
N LEU A 20 -2.13 14.73 -3.02
CA LEU A 20 -1.15 15.46 -3.83
C LEU A 20 0.09 15.83 -3.00
N ILE A 21 -0.13 16.43 -1.82
CA ILE A 21 0.95 16.82 -0.91
C ILE A 21 1.72 15.58 -0.46
N GLY A 22 1.04 14.51 -0.02
CA GLY A 22 1.67 13.27 0.40
C GLY A 22 2.53 12.64 -0.70
N THR A 23 1.99 12.56 -1.92
CA THR A 23 2.69 11.99 -3.08
C THR A 23 3.92 12.82 -3.46
N VAL A 24 3.77 14.14 -3.57
CA VAL A 24 4.87 15.06 -3.91
C VAL A 24 5.94 15.03 -2.83
N LEU A 25 5.57 14.99 -1.55
CA LEU A 25 6.51 14.90 -0.44
C LEU A 25 7.29 13.58 -0.48
N ILE A 26 6.62 12.43 -0.63
CA ILE A 26 7.30 11.13 -0.64
C ILE A 26 8.23 11.01 -1.86
N VAL A 27 7.74 11.35 -3.06
CA VAL A 27 8.54 11.33 -4.29
C VAL A 27 9.70 12.32 -4.20
N GLY A 28 9.45 13.54 -3.72
CA GLY A 28 10.46 14.57 -3.55
C GLY A 28 11.56 14.17 -2.57
N LEU A 29 11.19 13.64 -1.40
CA LEU A 29 12.13 13.11 -0.42
C LEU A 29 12.94 11.94 -0.97
N TYR A 30 12.29 11.02 -1.68
CA TYR A 30 12.97 9.89 -2.31
C TYR A 30 14.00 10.37 -3.35
N LEU A 31 13.60 11.22 -4.30
CA LEU A 31 14.48 11.76 -5.33
C LEU A 31 15.62 12.61 -4.75
N TYR A 32 15.34 13.37 -3.69
CA TYR A 32 16.36 14.11 -2.94
C TYR A 32 17.37 13.16 -2.28
N ALA A 33 16.88 12.07 -1.66
CA ALA A 33 17.70 11.07 -1.01
C ALA A 33 18.61 10.35 -2.02
N VAL A 34 18.05 9.86 -3.13
CA VAL A 34 18.80 9.11 -4.14
C VAL A 34 19.64 9.98 -5.07
N GLY A 35 19.40 11.29 -5.12
CA GLY A 35 20.14 12.25 -5.95
C GLY A 35 21.13 13.10 -5.13
N PRO A 36 20.77 14.33 -4.73
CA PRO A 36 21.65 15.25 -3.99
C PRO A 36 22.27 14.66 -2.72
N LEU A 37 21.46 14.01 -1.87
CA LEU A 37 21.93 13.50 -0.58
C LEU A 37 22.93 12.35 -0.77
N ARG A 38 22.62 11.41 -1.69
CA ARG A 38 23.55 10.34 -2.10
C ARG A 38 24.88 10.90 -2.57
N LYS A 39 24.88 11.88 -3.47
CA LYS A 39 26.13 12.49 -3.99
C LYS A 39 26.96 13.12 -2.87
N LYS A 40 26.32 13.68 -1.85
CA LYS A 40 26.98 14.38 -0.75
C LYS A 40 27.55 13.43 0.32
N HIS A 41 26.78 12.41 0.73
CA HIS A 41 27.12 11.58 1.90
C HIS A 41 27.50 10.14 1.54
N HIS A 42 27.11 9.66 0.36
CA HIS A 42 27.30 8.28 -0.09
C HIS A 42 27.77 8.20 -1.55
N PRO A 43 28.85 8.90 -1.95
CA PRO A 43 29.26 9.00 -3.36
C PRO A 43 29.66 7.65 -4.00
N GLY A 44 30.02 6.66 -3.18
CA GLY A 44 30.36 5.30 -3.64
C GLY A 44 29.15 4.38 -3.81
N GLU A 45 27.98 4.73 -3.28
CA GLU A 45 26.78 3.90 -3.39
C GLU A 45 26.13 4.08 -4.76
N ARG A 46 25.89 2.96 -5.44
CA ARG A 46 25.24 2.93 -6.75
C ARG A 46 23.74 2.74 -6.56
N ILE A 47 22.95 3.50 -7.30
CA ILE A 47 21.53 3.22 -7.47
C ILE A 47 21.29 2.72 -8.89
N ASN A 48 20.50 1.66 -9.00
CA ASN A 48 20.06 1.16 -10.30
C ASN A 48 18.88 2.01 -10.80
N SER A 49 18.88 2.41 -12.06
CA SER A 49 17.73 3.08 -12.69
C SER A 49 16.44 2.26 -12.56
N GLY A 50 16.53 0.93 -12.53
CA GLY A 50 15.39 0.05 -12.28
C GLY A 50 14.78 0.20 -10.88
N GLN A 51 15.58 0.54 -9.87
CA GLN A 51 15.06 0.82 -8.51
C GLN A 51 14.29 2.14 -8.48
N VAL A 52 14.86 3.20 -9.08
CA VAL A 52 14.16 4.48 -9.22
C VAL A 52 12.86 4.30 -9.99
N PHE A 53 12.89 3.59 -11.12
CA PHE A 53 11.69 3.31 -11.90
C PHE A 53 10.65 2.52 -11.11
N SER A 54 11.04 1.47 -10.39
CA SER A 54 10.11 0.66 -9.58
C SER A 54 9.45 1.50 -8.49
N PHE A 55 10.23 2.32 -7.76
CA PHE A 55 9.69 3.20 -6.73
C PHE A 55 8.68 4.20 -7.31
N LEU A 56 9.05 4.89 -8.39
CA LEU A 56 8.19 5.88 -9.03
C LEU A 56 6.95 5.23 -9.64
N LEU A 57 7.06 4.03 -10.20
CA LEU A 57 5.94 3.27 -10.72
C LEU A 57 4.98 2.87 -9.59
N GLY A 58 5.49 2.41 -8.45
CA GLY A 58 4.66 2.10 -7.28
C GLY A 58 3.91 3.34 -6.78
N MET A 59 4.62 4.47 -6.62
CA MET A 59 4.00 5.75 -6.26
C MET A 59 2.96 6.20 -7.27
N PHE A 60 3.24 6.07 -8.56
CA PHE A 60 2.32 6.45 -9.63
C PHE A 60 1.06 5.59 -9.64
N ILE A 61 1.18 4.27 -9.45
CA ILE A 61 0.03 3.37 -9.38
C ILE A 61 -0.86 3.71 -8.18
N MET A 62 -0.26 3.91 -6.99
CA MET A 62 -1.04 4.30 -5.80
C MET A 62 -1.68 5.68 -5.97
N PHE A 63 -0.97 6.64 -6.57
CA PHE A 63 -1.51 7.96 -6.88
C PHE A 63 -2.72 7.86 -7.81
N LEU A 64 -2.62 7.09 -8.90
CA LEU A 64 -3.75 6.87 -9.80
C LEU A 64 -4.90 6.16 -9.09
N ALA A 65 -4.63 5.17 -8.24
CA ALA A 65 -5.66 4.48 -7.48
C ALA A 65 -6.46 5.43 -6.57
N LEU A 66 -5.81 6.46 -6.01
CA LEU A 66 -6.42 7.41 -5.07
C LEU A 66 -7.01 8.67 -5.73
N VAL A 67 -6.59 9.04 -6.92
CA VAL A 67 -6.97 10.32 -7.58
C VAL A 67 -7.85 10.11 -8.82
N SER A 68 -7.77 8.93 -9.42
CA SER A 68 -8.52 8.66 -10.65
C SER A 68 -10.03 8.51 -10.36
N PRO A 69 -10.87 8.61 -11.41
CA PRO A 69 -12.30 8.32 -11.34
C PRO A 69 -12.67 6.92 -10.79
N LEU A 70 -11.67 6.04 -10.58
CA LEU A 70 -11.84 4.78 -9.86
C LEU A 70 -12.19 5.00 -8.38
N ASP A 71 -11.72 6.07 -7.76
CA ASP A 71 -12.02 6.45 -6.38
C ASP A 71 -13.52 6.78 -6.24
N GLU A 72 -14.02 7.67 -7.10
CA GLU A 72 -15.45 8.02 -7.17
C GLU A 72 -16.33 6.82 -7.58
N LEU A 73 -15.87 5.97 -8.49
CA LEU A 73 -16.57 4.71 -8.83
C LEU A 73 -16.59 3.74 -7.66
N GLY A 74 -15.50 3.65 -6.89
CA GLY A 74 -15.39 2.78 -5.73
C GLY A 74 -16.34 3.19 -4.61
N ASP A 75 -16.33 4.47 -4.27
CA ASP A 75 -17.09 5.04 -3.16
C ASP A 75 -18.58 5.11 -3.45
N SER A 76 -18.96 5.43 -4.69
CA SER A 76 -20.35 5.78 -5.01
C SER A 76 -21.11 4.72 -5.81
N TYR A 77 -20.46 3.75 -6.47
CA TYR A 77 -21.14 2.92 -7.49
C TYR A 77 -20.76 1.43 -7.53
N LEU A 78 -19.49 1.07 -7.40
CA LEU A 78 -18.99 -0.28 -7.69
C LEU A 78 -18.01 -0.75 -6.62
N PHE A 79 -18.48 -1.69 -5.80
CA PHE A 79 -17.65 -2.42 -4.84
C PHE A 79 -16.37 -3.02 -5.48
N SER A 80 -16.45 -3.45 -6.73
CA SER A 80 -15.29 -3.99 -7.46
C SER A 80 -14.22 -2.94 -7.78
N ALA A 81 -14.60 -1.68 -8.04
CA ALA A 81 -13.65 -0.60 -8.29
C ALA A 81 -12.90 -0.23 -6.99
N HIS A 82 -13.65 -0.12 -5.88
CA HIS A 82 -13.10 0.06 -4.54
C HIS A 82 -12.10 -1.05 -4.18
N MET A 83 -12.42 -2.30 -4.55
CA MET A 83 -11.50 -3.41 -4.31
C MET A 83 -10.23 -3.36 -5.16
N VAL A 84 -10.32 -2.90 -6.41
CA VAL A 84 -9.13 -2.67 -7.25
C VAL A 84 -8.21 -1.64 -6.60
N GLN A 85 -8.77 -0.56 -6.03
CA GLN A 85 -8.01 0.45 -5.30
C GLN A 85 -7.28 -0.15 -4.10
N HIS A 86 -7.97 -0.94 -3.26
CA HIS A 86 -7.33 -1.64 -2.14
C HIS A 86 -6.21 -2.58 -2.61
N LEU A 87 -6.38 -3.31 -3.71
CA LEU A 87 -5.35 -4.19 -4.27
C LEU A 87 -4.14 -3.38 -4.80
N CYS A 88 -4.36 -2.23 -5.42
CA CYS A 88 -3.29 -1.33 -5.84
C CYS A 88 -2.46 -0.84 -4.64
N LEU A 89 -3.12 -0.48 -3.54
CA LEU A 89 -2.47 0.05 -2.32
C LEU A 89 -1.80 -1.03 -1.46
N THR A 90 -2.24 -2.28 -1.54
CA THR A 90 -1.75 -3.38 -0.67
C THR A 90 -0.86 -4.39 -1.38
N ILE A 91 -1.15 -4.73 -2.64
CA ILE A 91 -0.48 -5.81 -3.39
C ILE A 91 0.50 -5.27 -4.43
N VAL A 92 0.22 -4.11 -5.05
CA VAL A 92 1.05 -3.60 -6.15
C VAL A 92 2.03 -2.52 -5.68
N GLY A 93 1.54 -1.47 -5.03
CA GLY A 93 2.35 -0.34 -4.58
C GLY A 93 3.46 -0.74 -3.61
N PRO A 94 3.15 -1.36 -2.46
CA PRO A 94 4.13 -1.69 -1.42
C PRO A 94 5.35 -2.51 -1.89
N PRO A 95 5.23 -3.61 -2.65
CA PRO A 95 6.41 -4.33 -3.12
C PRO A 95 7.24 -3.51 -4.11
N LEU A 96 6.61 -2.69 -4.96
CA LEU A 96 7.33 -1.79 -5.87
C LEU A 96 8.13 -0.72 -5.11
N LEU A 97 7.57 -0.18 -4.02
CA LEU A 97 8.29 0.73 -3.13
C LEU A 97 9.50 0.05 -2.49
N LEU A 98 9.34 -1.18 -1.98
CA LEU A 98 10.43 -1.92 -1.34
C LEU A 98 11.55 -2.28 -2.33
N ILE A 99 11.19 -2.82 -3.49
CA ILE A 99 12.14 -3.13 -4.58
C ILE A 99 12.86 -1.86 -5.05
N GLY A 100 12.15 -0.75 -5.10
CA GLY A 100 12.68 0.54 -5.49
C GLY A 100 13.55 1.22 -4.44
N THR A 101 13.47 0.81 -3.17
CA THR A 101 14.22 1.42 -2.08
C THR A 101 15.59 0.75 -1.93
N PRO A 102 16.71 1.48 -2.02
CA PRO A 102 18.03 0.89 -1.82
C PRO A 102 18.34 0.68 -0.33
N GLY A 103 19.00 -0.42 0.00
CA GLY A 103 19.34 -0.78 1.39
C GLY A 103 20.18 0.27 2.13
N TRP A 104 21.09 0.95 1.44
CA TRP A 104 21.90 2.03 2.04
C TRP A 104 21.08 3.22 2.52
N LEU A 105 19.83 3.40 2.04
CA LEU A 105 18.91 4.43 2.53
C LEU A 105 18.22 4.01 3.83
N VAL A 106 17.98 2.71 3.99
CA VAL A 106 17.22 2.12 5.11
C VAL A 106 18.14 1.77 6.28
N ASP A 107 19.26 1.11 6.01
CA ASP A 107 20.17 0.58 7.02
C ASP A 107 20.70 1.64 8.00
N PRO A 108 21.03 2.88 7.60
CA PRO A 108 21.46 3.91 8.54
C PRO A 108 20.39 4.27 9.58
N LEU A 109 19.10 4.23 9.21
CA LEU A 109 18.00 4.46 10.15
C LEU A 109 17.88 3.29 11.14
N LEU A 110 18.05 2.07 10.64
CA LEU A 110 18.03 0.84 11.43
C LEU A 110 19.26 0.64 12.32
N ARG A 111 20.31 1.46 12.21
CA ARG A 111 21.43 1.44 13.18
C ARG A 111 21.05 2.08 14.52
N LYS A 112 19.97 2.86 14.59
CA LYS A 112 19.47 3.41 15.86
C LYS A 112 18.73 2.32 16.63
N PRO A 113 19.08 2.03 17.90
CA PRO A 113 18.60 0.84 18.61
C PRO A 113 17.08 0.81 18.81
N VAL A 114 16.47 1.96 19.04
CA VAL A 114 15.01 2.08 19.19
C VAL A 114 14.30 1.77 17.87
N ILE A 115 14.76 2.38 16.77
CA ILE A 115 14.19 2.15 15.43
C ILE A 115 14.37 0.70 15.02
N PHE A 116 15.56 0.13 15.24
CA PHE A 116 15.84 -1.28 14.96
C PHE A 116 14.87 -2.21 15.70
N SER A 117 14.68 -1.97 17.00
CA SER A 117 13.82 -2.84 17.83
C SER A 117 12.37 -2.81 17.37
N ILE A 118 11.85 -1.62 17.06
CA ILE A 118 10.49 -1.44 16.54
C ILE A 118 10.37 -2.08 15.15
N ALA A 119 11.27 -1.74 14.22
CA ALA A 119 11.25 -2.28 12.87
C ALA A 119 11.36 -3.81 12.87
N ARG A 120 12.29 -4.38 13.64
CA ARG A 120 12.44 -5.83 13.79
C ARG A 120 11.17 -6.51 14.28
N ALA A 121 10.45 -5.91 15.23
CA ALA A 121 9.19 -6.44 15.72
C ALA A 121 8.09 -6.36 14.66
N LEU A 122 7.93 -5.20 14.01
CA LEU A 122 6.88 -4.95 13.02
C LEU A 122 7.09 -5.71 11.71
N THR A 123 8.33 -5.93 11.30
CA THR A 123 8.69 -6.69 10.10
C THR A 123 8.94 -8.17 10.40
N PHE A 124 8.73 -8.62 11.65
CA PHE A 124 8.76 -10.05 11.96
C PHE A 124 7.60 -10.73 11.21
N PRO A 125 7.83 -11.83 10.47
CA PRO A 125 6.82 -12.38 9.55
C PRO A 125 5.45 -12.59 10.20
N ALA A 126 5.39 -13.22 11.38
CA ALA A 126 4.10 -13.45 12.04
C ALA A 126 3.39 -12.14 12.42
N VAL A 127 4.13 -11.13 12.90
CA VAL A 127 3.57 -9.84 13.27
C VAL A 127 3.07 -9.10 12.04
N ALA A 128 3.88 -9.02 10.98
CA ALA A 128 3.50 -8.41 9.71
C ALA A 128 2.25 -9.07 9.10
N PHE A 129 2.21 -10.40 9.12
CA PHE A 129 1.05 -11.20 8.69
C PHE A 129 -0.21 -10.82 9.47
N PHE A 130 -0.14 -10.78 10.80
CA PHE A 130 -1.31 -10.48 11.61
C PHE A 130 -1.74 -9.03 11.49
N LEU A 131 -0.81 -8.07 11.48
CA LEU A 131 -1.14 -6.65 11.30
C LEU A 131 -1.88 -6.42 9.98
N PHE A 132 -1.36 -6.95 8.88
CA PHE A 132 -1.97 -6.80 7.57
C PHE A 132 -3.33 -7.48 7.46
N ASN A 133 -3.43 -8.76 7.83
CA ASN A 133 -4.70 -9.49 7.68
C ASN A 133 -5.76 -8.99 8.66
N PHE A 134 -5.38 -8.61 9.87
CA PHE A 134 -6.32 -8.02 10.83
C PHE A 134 -6.85 -6.69 10.31
N ASP A 135 -5.97 -5.79 9.85
CA ASP A 135 -6.38 -4.51 9.27
C ASP A 135 -7.29 -4.71 8.07
N PHE A 136 -6.92 -5.60 7.16
CA PHE A 136 -7.74 -5.92 5.98
C PHE A 136 -9.13 -6.41 6.38
N TRP A 137 -9.25 -7.32 7.34
CA TRP A 137 -10.56 -7.79 7.80
C TRP A 137 -11.33 -6.73 8.60
N LEU A 138 -10.64 -5.91 9.39
CA LEU A 138 -11.24 -4.87 10.22
C LEU A 138 -11.99 -3.85 9.37
N TRP A 139 -11.38 -3.40 8.27
CA TRP A 139 -11.97 -2.41 7.37
C TRP A 139 -13.14 -2.96 6.53
N HIS A 140 -13.17 -4.27 6.31
CA HIS A 140 -14.30 -4.94 5.65
C HIS A 140 -15.41 -5.37 6.64
N ALA A 141 -15.31 -4.99 7.92
CA ALA A 141 -16.42 -5.12 8.84
C ALA A 141 -17.53 -4.11 8.46
N PRO A 142 -18.81 -4.50 8.36
CA PRO A 142 -19.86 -3.64 7.81
C PRO A 142 -19.97 -2.25 8.46
N SER A 143 -19.74 -2.16 9.78
CA SER A 143 -19.80 -0.89 10.51
C SER A 143 -18.67 0.06 10.15
N LEU A 144 -17.44 -0.44 9.98
CA LEU A 144 -16.31 0.40 9.57
C LEU A 144 -16.40 0.74 8.09
N TYR A 145 -16.78 -0.24 7.26
CA TYR A 145 -16.98 -0.03 5.84
C TYR A 145 -18.01 1.06 5.55
N ASN A 146 -19.16 1.05 6.21
CA ASN A 146 -20.13 2.14 6.04
C ASN A 146 -19.58 3.48 6.58
N ALA A 147 -18.78 3.45 7.64
CA ALA A 147 -18.19 4.66 8.21
C ALA A 147 -17.12 5.30 7.30
N THR A 148 -16.41 4.53 6.47
CA THR A 148 -15.47 5.09 5.49
C THR A 148 -16.22 5.85 4.40
N LEU A 149 -17.35 5.32 3.95
CA LEU A 149 -18.23 5.99 2.96
C LEU A 149 -18.89 7.27 3.49
N GLU A 150 -19.13 7.36 4.81
CA GLU A 150 -19.74 8.53 5.44
C GLU A 150 -18.72 9.58 5.91
N ASN A 151 -17.46 9.20 6.13
CA ASN A 151 -16.45 10.08 6.72
C ASN A 151 -15.08 9.95 6.03
N GLN A 152 -14.73 11.01 5.30
CA GLN A 152 -13.47 11.11 4.56
C GLN A 152 -12.21 10.87 5.43
N ASN A 153 -12.19 11.31 6.69
CA ASN A 153 -11.01 11.09 7.54
C ASN A 153 -10.83 9.61 7.91
N ILE A 154 -11.94 8.87 8.04
CA ILE A 154 -11.92 7.43 8.31
C ILE A 154 -11.47 6.70 7.05
N HIS A 155 -11.93 7.12 5.87
CA HIS A 155 -11.48 6.58 4.58
C HIS A 155 -9.97 6.83 4.33
N ILE A 156 -9.47 8.03 4.65
CA ILE A 156 -8.02 8.31 4.59
C ILE A 156 -7.25 7.41 5.56
N LEU A 157 -7.77 7.20 6.77
CA LEU A 157 -7.12 6.33 7.75
C LEU A 157 -7.02 4.89 7.24
N GLU A 158 -8.08 4.35 6.65
CA GLU A 158 -8.10 3.04 5.98
C GLU A 158 -6.99 2.93 4.92
N HIS A 159 -6.94 3.89 3.99
CA HIS A 159 -5.91 3.89 2.95
C HIS A 159 -4.48 3.96 3.52
N VAL A 160 -4.27 4.79 4.55
CA VAL A 160 -2.96 4.92 5.20
C VAL A 160 -2.57 3.60 5.88
N THR A 161 -3.48 2.93 6.60
CA THR A 161 -3.17 1.64 7.24
C THR A 161 -2.91 0.54 6.22
N PHE A 162 -3.64 0.51 5.10
CA PHE A 162 -3.38 -0.40 4.00
C PHE A 162 -1.99 -0.23 3.38
N ILE A 163 -1.56 1.01 3.13
CA ILE A 163 -0.21 1.26 2.61
C ILE A 163 0.83 0.84 3.64
N VAL A 164 0.70 1.26 4.90
CA VAL A 164 1.67 0.99 5.96
C VAL A 164 1.80 -0.50 6.24
N PHE A 165 0.68 -1.19 6.49
CA PHE A 165 0.69 -2.61 6.78
C PHE A 165 0.93 -3.47 5.54
N GLY A 166 0.59 -2.97 4.35
CA GLY A 166 1.04 -3.54 3.08
C GLY A 166 2.57 -3.56 3.00
N VAL A 167 3.23 -2.43 3.25
CA VAL A 167 4.71 -2.36 3.27
C VAL A 167 5.30 -3.30 4.31
N LEU A 168 4.72 -3.39 5.51
CA LEU A 168 5.16 -4.36 6.51
C LEU A 168 4.99 -5.81 6.04
N ASN A 169 3.86 -6.14 5.43
CA ASN A 169 3.56 -7.49 4.94
C ASN A 169 4.52 -7.94 3.83
N TRP A 170 4.95 -7.01 2.97
CA TRP A 170 5.89 -7.31 1.90
C TRP A 170 7.36 -7.26 2.33
N TRP A 171 7.67 -6.72 3.52
CA TRP A 171 9.04 -6.62 4.02
C TRP A 171 9.76 -7.98 4.13
N PRO A 172 9.17 -9.06 4.68
CA PRO A 172 9.82 -10.37 4.74
C PRO A 172 10.20 -10.95 3.36
N ILE A 173 9.62 -10.43 2.27
CA ILE A 173 9.82 -10.91 0.90
C ILE A 173 10.82 -10.03 0.16
N PHE A 174 10.58 -8.72 0.15
CA PHE A 174 11.32 -7.73 -0.64
C PHE A 174 12.18 -6.80 0.21
N SER A 175 12.56 -7.21 1.43
CA SER A 175 13.39 -6.38 2.31
C SER A 175 14.60 -5.79 1.57
N PRO A 176 14.75 -4.46 1.57
CA PRO A 176 15.93 -3.80 1.03
C PRO A 176 17.11 -3.82 2.01
N SER A 177 16.89 -4.18 3.28
CA SER A 177 17.86 -4.03 4.37
C SER A 177 18.74 -5.26 4.55
N ALA A 178 20.03 -5.04 4.79
CA ALA A 178 20.93 -6.10 5.23
C ALA A 178 20.75 -6.46 6.72
N LEU A 179 20.26 -5.53 7.54
CA LEU A 179 20.03 -5.71 8.98
C LEU A 179 18.73 -6.47 9.29
N LEU A 180 17.73 -6.34 8.42
CA LEU A 180 16.44 -7.04 8.51
C LEU A 180 16.22 -7.85 7.22
N PRO A 181 16.97 -8.94 6.99
CA PRO A 181 16.99 -9.63 5.70
C PRO A 181 15.67 -10.31 5.37
N ARG A 182 15.44 -10.53 4.07
CA ARG A 182 14.33 -11.33 3.55
C ARG A 182 14.38 -12.79 4.03
N LEU A 183 13.22 -13.44 4.03
CA LEU A 183 13.09 -14.88 4.27
C LEU A 183 13.82 -15.70 3.22
N SER A 184 14.13 -16.97 3.56
CA SER A 184 14.56 -17.96 2.57
C SER A 184 13.48 -18.16 1.51
N ILE A 185 13.84 -18.65 0.31
CA ILE A 185 12.87 -18.84 -0.80
C ILE A 185 11.67 -19.70 -0.34
N GLY A 186 11.92 -20.81 0.36
CA GLY A 186 10.85 -21.65 0.90
C GLY A 186 9.99 -20.91 1.94
N GLY A 187 10.61 -20.09 2.79
CA GLY A 187 9.90 -19.24 3.74
C GLY A 187 9.04 -18.17 3.05
N GLN A 188 9.52 -17.57 1.96
CA GLN A 188 8.77 -16.60 1.17
C GLN A 188 7.53 -17.23 0.52
N VAL A 189 7.68 -18.41 -0.09
CA VAL A 189 6.56 -19.15 -0.71
C VAL A 189 5.51 -19.50 0.35
N LEU A 190 5.93 -20.07 1.48
CA LEU A 190 5.02 -20.42 2.57
C LEU A 190 4.34 -19.18 3.15
N TYR A 191 5.10 -18.10 3.36
CA TYR A 191 4.58 -16.85 3.90
C TYR A 191 3.52 -16.22 2.98
N LEU A 192 3.81 -16.11 1.68
CA LEU A 192 2.88 -15.57 0.69
C LEU A 192 1.61 -16.41 0.60
N PHE A 193 1.76 -17.74 0.59
CA PHE A 193 0.62 -18.65 0.59
C PHE A 193 -0.26 -18.44 1.82
N LEU A 194 0.33 -18.44 3.02
CA LEU A 194 -0.42 -18.24 4.26
C LEU A 194 -1.03 -16.84 4.32
N SER A 195 -0.29 -15.79 3.96
CA SER A 195 -0.77 -14.40 3.96
C SER A 195 -1.89 -14.16 2.96
N GLY A 196 -1.97 -14.92 1.86
CA GLY A 196 -3.05 -14.82 0.90
C GLY A 196 -4.34 -15.52 1.35
N MET A 197 -4.26 -16.50 2.26
CA MET A 197 -5.45 -17.28 2.63
C MET A 197 -6.56 -16.45 3.29
N PRO A 198 -6.29 -15.54 4.25
CA PRO A 198 -7.36 -14.76 4.86
C PRO A 198 -8.00 -13.77 3.88
N THR A 199 -7.24 -13.19 2.93
CA THR A 199 -7.82 -12.29 1.92
C THR A 199 -8.67 -13.06 0.91
N VAL A 200 -8.24 -14.27 0.51
CA VAL A 200 -9.06 -15.18 -0.32
C VAL A 200 -10.32 -15.59 0.42
N ALA A 201 -10.24 -15.93 1.71
CA ALA A 201 -11.41 -16.30 2.52
C ALA A 201 -12.40 -15.13 2.64
N LEU A 202 -11.91 -13.91 2.85
CA LEU A 202 -12.74 -12.71 2.87
C LEU A 202 -13.41 -12.49 1.50
N GLY A 203 -12.65 -12.52 0.41
CA GLY A 203 -13.19 -12.36 -0.94
C GLY A 203 -14.24 -13.43 -1.29
N ALA A 204 -14.01 -14.68 -0.90
CA ALA A 204 -14.99 -15.75 -1.05
C ALA A 204 -16.26 -15.46 -0.23
N GLY A 205 -16.11 -15.01 1.02
CA GLY A 205 -17.23 -14.58 1.85
C GLY A 205 -18.05 -13.47 1.18
N LEU A 206 -17.40 -12.39 0.74
CA LEU A 206 -18.06 -11.27 0.07
C LEU A 206 -18.75 -11.67 -1.24
N THR A 207 -18.24 -12.68 -1.93
CA THR A 207 -18.83 -13.19 -3.18
C THR A 207 -20.04 -14.10 -2.96
N PHE A 208 -19.99 -14.97 -1.95
CA PHE A 208 -20.96 -16.05 -1.77
C PHE A 208 -22.01 -15.80 -0.68
N PHE A 209 -21.79 -14.85 0.23
CA PHE A 209 -22.81 -14.43 1.20
C PHE A 209 -23.79 -13.40 0.59
N PRO A 210 -25.00 -13.26 1.15
CA PRO A 210 -25.89 -12.14 0.82
C PRO A 210 -25.17 -10.80 0.99
N PRO A 211 -25.53 -9.75 0.23
CA PRO A 211 -24.80 -8.50 0.26
C PRO A 211 -24.76 -7.93 1.69
N LEU A 212 -23.55 -7.71 2.18
CA LEU A 212 -23.29 -7.34 3.58
C LEU A 212 -23.34 -5.83 3.83
N TYR A 213 -23.17 -5.03 2.78
CA TYR A 213 -23.02 -3.59 2.87
C TYR A 213 -24.29 -2.88 2.43
N ALA A 214 -24.83 -2.04 3.32
CA ALA A 214 -26.08 -1.32 3.10
C ALA A 214 -26.10 -0.45 1.83
N PRO A 215 -25.00 0.22 1.43
CA PRO A 215 -24.98 1.04 0.22
C PRO A 215 -25.16 0.28 -1.09
N TYR A 216 -24.83 -1.02 -1.13
CA TYR A 216 -24.96 -1.86 -2.34
C TYR A 216 -26.21 -2.74 -2.34
N LEU A 217 -27.11 -2.56 -1.37
CA LEU A 217 -28.41 -3.25 -1.29
C LEU A 217 -29.55 -2.50 -2.01
N ALA A 218 -29.29 -1.29 -2.52
CA ALA A 218 -30.29 -0.38 -3.11
C ALA A 218 -30.42 -0.53 -4.63
#